data_AF-A0A3D4MD34-F1
#
_entry.id   AF-A0A3D4MD34-F1
#
_cell.length_a   1.000
_cell.length_b   1.000
_cell.length_c   1.000
_cell.angle_alpha   90.00
_cell.angle_beta   90.00
_cell.angle_gamma   90.00
#
_symmetry.space_group_name_H-M   'P 1'
#
loop_
_entity.id
_entity.type
_entity.pdbx_description
1 polymer ?
#
loop_
_entity_poly.entity_id
_entity_poly.type
_entity_poly.pdbx_seq_one_letter_code
_entity_poly.pdbx_strand_id
1 'polypeptide(L)'
;FPGLQGGPLEHVIAAKAVAFGEALQPSFKTYAKQVLDNARVLADTLKAGGLDIVSGGTDCHLILVDLRPKKLTGRAAELSLEHAHMTCNKNAIPFDPEKPMVTSGIRVGTPAATTRGFGTAEFKLVGEYMVEVLDGLAANGVEGNAKVEAAVAARVAELCTKFPIYPNE
;
A
#
# COMPACT_ATOMS: atom_id res chain seq x y z
N PHE A 1 -8.71 32.63 10.51
CA PHE A 1 -8.34 34.04 10.74
C PHE A 1 -9.45 34.73 11.54
N PRO A 2 -9.17 35.51 12.60
CA PRO A 2 -7.87 35.79 13.21
C PRO A 2 -7.46 34.81 14.35
N GLY A 3 -8.30 33.84 14.70
CA GLY A 3 -8.07 33.00 15.89
C GLY A 3 -6.89 32.01 15.82
N LEU A 4 -6.90 31.12 14.82
CA LEU A 4 -5.93 30.00 14.74
C LEU A 4 -4.84 30.20 13.68
N GLN A 5 -5.08 31.03 12.68
CA GLN A 5 -4.20 31.22 11.53
C GLN A 5 -4.10 32.70 11.17
N GLY A 6 -2.90 33.12 10.77
CA GLY A 6 -2.56 34.45 10.28
C GLY A 6 -2.65 34.55 8.75
N GLY A 7 -1.54 34.87 8.10
CA GLY A 7 -1.46 35.03 6.64
C GLY A 7 -1.67 33.72 5.87
N PRO A 8 -2.42 33.73 4.75
CA PRO A 8 -2.62 32.55 3.91
C PRO A 8 -1.36 32.16 3.14
N LEU A 9 -1.25 30.87 2.81
CA LEU A 9 -0.22 30.34 1.92
C LEU A 9 -0.75 30.32 0.48
N GLU A 10 -0.69 31.47 -0.20
CA GLU A 10 -1.30 31.64 -1.53
C GLU A 10 -0.78 30.66 -2.59
N HIS A 11 0.49 30.26 -2.51
CA HIS A 11 1.07 29.23 -3.37
C HIS A 11 0.42 27.84 -3.16
N VAL A 12 0.05 27.49 -1.92
CA VAL A 12 -0.69 26.25 -1.62
C VAL A 12 -2.13 26.34 -2.10
N ILE A 13 -2.75 27.51 -1.97
CA ILE A 13 -4.11 27.76 -2.48
C ILE A 13 -4.14 27.60 -4.00
N ALA A 14 -3.17 28.18 -4.71
CA ALA A 14 -3.00 28.02 -6.15
C ALA A 14 -2.80 26.54 -6.54
N ALA A 15 -1.93 25.80 -5.85
CA ALA A 15 -1.72 24.38 -6.11
C ALA A 15 -3.01 23.54 -5.91
N LYS A 16 -3.80 23.85 -4.87
CA LYS A 16 -5.10 23.20 -4.66
C LYS A 16 -6.09 23.51 -5.77
N ALA A 17 -6.10 24.73 -6.29
CA ALA A 17 -6.96 25.10 -7.42
C ALA A 17 -6.61 24.29 -8.68
N VAL A 18 -5.32 24.07 -8.95
CA VAL A 18 -4.86 23.18 -10.03
C VAL A 18 -5.36 21.75 -9.80
N ALA A 19 -5.13 21.19 -8.61
CA ALA A 19 -5.56 19.82 -8.27
C ALA A 19 -7.09 19.64 -8.38
N PHE A 20 -7.88 20.64 -7.98
CA PHE A 20 -9.34 20.59 -8.16
C PHE A 20 -9.74 20.69 -9.64
N GLY A 21 -9.04 21.50 -10.43
CA GLY A 21 -9.23 21.54 -11.89
C GLY A 21 -8.98 20.18 -12.56
N GLU A 22 -7.93 19.48 -12.15
CA GLU A 22 -7.63 18.11 -12.60
C GLU A 22 -8.69 17.10 -12.13
N ALA A 23 -9.12 17.18 -10.88
CA ALA A 23 -10.13 16.28 -10.31
C ALA A 23 -11.50 16.40 -10.99
N LEU A 24 -11.81 17.56 -11.58
CA LEU A 24 -13.04 17.80 -12.36
C LEU A 24 -12.98 17.25 -13.78
N GLN A 25 -11.81 16.81 -14.26
CA GLN A 25 -11.70 16.24 -15.61
C GLN A 25 -12.33 14.84 -15.68
N PRO A 26 -12.96 14.45 -16.81
CA PRO A 26 -13.53 13.12 -16.97
C PRO A 26 -12.53 11.97 -16.75
N SER A 27 -11.25 12.19 -17.08
CA SER A 27 -10.17 11.23 -16.85
C SER A 27 -9.99 10.87 -15.38
N PHE A 28 -10.24 11.81 -14.46
CA PHE A 28 -10.12 11.56 -13.03
C PHE A 28 -11.16 10.54 -12.54
N LYS A 29 -12.36 10.51 -13.15
CA LYS A 29 -13.36 9.48 -12.86
C LYS A 29 -12.88 8.08 -13.25
N THR A 30 -12.21 7.96 -14.39
CA THR A 30 -11.59 6.69 -14.83
C THR A 30 -10.47 6.28 -13.89
N TYR A 31 -9.59 7.22 -13.51
CA TYR A 31 -8.55 7.00 -12.51
C TYR A 31 -9.13 6.52 -11.17
N ALA A 32 -10.15 7.20 -10.63
CA ALA A 32 -10.76 6.82 -9.36
C ALA A 32 -11.39 5.43 -9.41
N LYS A 33 -11.99 5.04 -10.54
CA LYS A 33 -12.47 3.66 -10.75
C LYS A 33 -11.31 2.67 -10.72
N GLN A 34 -10.22 2.96 -11.42
CA GLN A 34 -9.04 2.10 -11.44
C GLN A 34 -8.43 1.92 -10.04
N VAL A 35 -8.40 2.97 -9.22
CA VAL A 35 -7.95 2.90 -7.82
C VAL A 35 -8.75 1.87 -7.03
N LEU A 36 -10.09 1.85 -7.19
CA LEU A 36 -10.97 0.88 -6.52
C LEU A 36 -10.77 -0.54 -7.06
N ASP A 37 -10.71 -0.69 -8.38
CA ASP A 37 -10.54 -2.01 -9.01
C ASP A 37 -9.19 -2.64 -8.62
N ASN A 38 -8.13 -1.83 -8.57
CA ASN A 38 -6.83 -2.21 -8.06
C ASN A 38 -6.88 -2.63 -6.59
N ALA A 39 -7.61 -1.89 -5.75
CA ALA A 39 -7.72 -2.18 -4.32
C ALA A 39 -8.43 -3.51 -4.05
N ARG A 40 -9.47 -3.82 -4.83
CA ARG A 40 -10.17 -5.11 -4.78
C ARG A 40 -9.27 -6.27 -5.16
N VAL A 41 -8.54 -6.15 -6.27
CA VAL A 41 -7.60 -7.19 -6.71
C VAL A 41 -6.48 -7.41 -5.67
N LEU A 42 -5.95 -6.34 -5.08
CA LEU A 42 -4.97 -6.48 -4.01
C LEU A 42 -5.57 -7.18 -2.79
N ALA A 43 -6.77 -6.82 -2.35
CA ALA A 43 -7.46 -7.49 -1.24
C ALA A 43 -7.65 -9.00 -1.51
N ASP A 44 -8.17 -9.34 -2.68
CA ASP A 44 -8.43 -10.73 -3.08
C ASP A 44 -7.14 -11.55 -3.17
N THR A 45 -6.07 -10.96 -3.69
CA THR A 45 -4.76 -11.61 -3.81
C THR A 45 -4.16 -11.88 -2.43
N LEU A 46 -4.19 -10.90 -1.52
CA LEU A 46 -3.69 -11.07 -0.16
C LEU A 46 -4.51 -12.12 0.61
N LYS A 47 -5.83 -12.11 0.44
CA LYS A 47 -6.74 -13.10 1.02
C LYS A 47 -6.46 -14.52 0.50
N ALA A 48 -6.26 -14.67 -0.81
CA ALA A 48 -5.86 -15.94 -1.42
C ALA A 48 -4.49 -16.43 -0.93
N GLY A 49 -3.60 -15.49 -0.58
CA GLY A 49 -2.32 -15.76 0.07
C GLY A 49 -2.42 -16.13 1.56
N GLY A 50 -3.62 -16.32 2.12
CA GLY A 50 -3.82 -16.78 3.50
C GLY A 50 -3.71 -15.67 4.56
N LEU A 51 -3.87 -14.41 4.16
CA LEU A 51 -4.10 -13.29 5.08
C LEU A 51 -5.60 -13.10 5.28
N ASP A 52 -5.99 -12.41 6.36
CA ASP A 52 -7.37 -11.96 6.53
C ASP A 52 -7.48 -10.46 6.23
N ILE A 53 -8.65 -10.04 5.75
CA ILE A 53 -8.93 -8.65 5.39
C ILE A 53 -10.02 -8.16 6.34
N VAL A 54 -9.73 -7.11 7.10
CA VAL A 54 -10.75 -6.52 7.98
C VAL A 54 -11.93 -6.06 7.12
N SER A 55 -13.15 -6.42 7.53
CA SER A 55 -14.41 -6.27 6.77
C SER A 55 -14.59 -7.18 5.54
N GLY A 56 -13.64 -8.07 5.25
CA GLY A 56 -13.72 -9.10 4.22
C GLY A 56 -13.35 -8.66 2.80
N GLY A 57 -13.08 -7.36 2.59
CA GLY A 57 -12.74 -6.76 1.29
C GLY A 57 -12.49 -5.24 1.44
N THR A 58 -12.78 -4.48 0.38
CA THR A 58 -12.74 -3.00 0.42
C THR A 58 -13.69 -2.37 -0.59
N ASP A 59 -14.31 -1.25 -0.17
CA ASP A 59 -15.12 -0.37 -1.01
C ASP A 59 -14.41 0.98 -1.30
N CYS A 60 -13.16 1.12 -0.87
CA CYS A 60 -12.37 2.33 -1.08
C CYS A 60 -10.93 2.00 -1.52
N HIS A 61 -10.04 2.97 -1.40
CA HIS A 61 -8.67 2.93 -1.96
C HIS A 61 -7.64 2.22 -1.06
N LEU A 62 -8.05 1.76 0.12
CA LEU A 62 -7.18 1.15 1.12
C LEU A 62 -7.70 -0.20 1.57
N ILE A 63 -6.79 -1.05 2.06
CA ILE A 63 -7.07 -2.35 2.65
C ILE A 63 -6.39 -2.41 4.01
N LEU A 64 -7.13 -2.87 5.01
CA LEU A 64 -6.59 -3.17 6.34
C LEU A 64 -6.42 -4.69 6.46
N VAL A 65 -5.18 -5.12 6.53
CA VAL A 65 -4.79 -6.53 6.49
C VAL A 65 -4.49 -7.02 7.90
N ASP A 66 -5.11 -8.14 8.27
CA ASP A 66 -4.85 -8.86 9.51
C ASP A 66 -3.78 -9.94 9.26
N LEU A 67 -2.68 -9.83 10.00
CA LEU A 67 -1.49 -10.69 9.87
C LEU A 67 -1.50 -11.89 10.83
N ARG A 68 -2.47 -11.96 11.77
CA ARG A 68 -2.59 -13.04 12.76
C ARG A 68 -2.68 -14.44 12.14
N PRO A 69 -3.32 -14.67 10.96
CA PRO A 69 -3.28 -15.98 10.30
C PRO A 69 -1.86 -16.50 10.05
N LYS A 70 -0.90 -15.60 9.84
CA LYS A 70 0.53 -15.92 9.67
C LYS A 70 1.35 -15.75 10.95
N LYS A 71 0.70 -15.41 12.08
CA LYS A 71 1.34 -15.13 13.39
C LYS A 71 2.42 -14.04 13.31
N LEU A 72 2.20 -13.05 12.46
CA LEU A 72 3.11 -11.92 12.30
C LEU A 72 2.58 -10.67 13.00
N THR A 73 3.51 -9.79 13.39
CA THR A 73 3.18 -8.45 13.90
C THR A 73 3.29 -7.41 12.79
N GLY A 74 2.54 -6.33 12.90
CA GLY A 74 2.58 -5.21 11.96
C GLY A 74 3.97 -4.60 11.85
N ARG A 75 4.68 -4.43 12.97
CA ARG A 75 6.06 -3.91 12.98
C ARG A 75 7.04 -4.81 12.22
N ALA A 76 6.96 -6.13 12.41
CA ALA A 76 7.86 -7.04 11.69
C ALA A 76 7.54 -7.07 10.19
N ALA A 77 6.24 -7.11 9.84
CA ALA A 77 5.78 -7.09 8.46
C ALA A 77 6.16 -5.80 7.73
N GLU A 78 5.93 -4.63 8.36
CA GLU A 78 6.27 -3.31 7.81
C GLU A 78 7.76 -3.23 7.44
N LEU A 79 8.67 -3.66 8.34
CA LEU A 79 10.11 -3.65 8.10
C LEU A 79 10.54 -4.64 7.01
N SER A 80 10.01 -5.86 7.04
CA SER A 80 10.37 -6.88 6.05
C SER A 80 9.91 -6.50 4.64
N LEU A 81 8.71 -5.92 4.51
CA LEU A 81 8.21 -5.37 3.25
C LEU A 81 9.03 -4.16 2.80
N GLU A 82 9.46 -3.29 3.72
CA GLU A 82 10.35 -2.15 3.42
C GLU A 82 11.70 -2.62 2.84
N HIS A 83 12.33 -3.64 3.42
CA HIS A 83 13.55 -4.24 2.86
C HIS A 83 13.33 -4.82 1.46
N ALA A 84 12.11 -5.27 1.16
CA ALA A 84 11.69 -5.73 -0.16
C ALA A 84 11.25 -4.59 -1.12
N HIS A 85 11.53 -3.32 -0.77
CA HIS A 85 11.14 -2.11 -1.50
C HIS A 85 9.62 -1.88 -1.61
N MET A 86 8.84 -2.42 -0.67
CA MET A 86 7.39 -2.24 -0.59
C MET A 86 7.01 -1.48 0.68
N THR A 87 6.81 -0.17 0.55
CA THR A 87 6.46 0.68 1.70
C THR A 87 4.98 0.55 2.07
N CYS A 88 4.72 0.17 3.32
CA CYS A 88 3.38 0.21 3.92
C CYS A 88 3.46 0.75 5.36
N ASN A 89 2.34 0.75 6.08
CA ASN A 89 2.32 1.16 7.47
C ASN A 89 1.70 0.08 8.37
N LYS A 90 2.34 -0.25 9.50
CA LYS A 90 1.72 -1.04 10.56
C LYS A 90 0.50 -0.31 11.12
N ASN A 91 -0.59 -1.03 11.31
CA ASN A 91 -1.86 -0.45 11.71
C ASN A 91 -2.55 -1.39 12.71
N ALA A 92 -3.16 -0.82 13.75
CA ALA A 92 -3.98 -1.59 14.66
C ALA A 92 -5.23 -2.14 13.94
N ILE A 93 -5.69 -3.32 14.35
CA ILE A 93 -6.92 -3.93 13.83
C ILE A 93 -8.00 -3.99 14.93
N PRO A 94 -9.28 -4.26 14.59
CA PRO A 94 -10.29 -4.50 15.61
C PRO A 94 -9.87 -5.62 16.58
N PHE A 95 -9.99 -5.35 17.88
CA PHE A 95 -9.59 -6.27 18.95
C PHE A 95 -8.12 -6.71 18.86
N ASP A 96 -7.22 -5.77 18.50
CA ASP A 96 -5.79 -6.03 18.39
C ASP A 96 -5.20 -6.50 19.74
N PRO A 97 -4.59 -7.70 19.81
CA PRO A 97 -3.91 -8.17 21.01
C PRO A 97 -2.56 -7.48 21.25
N GLU A 98 -1.98 -6.87 20.21
CA GLU A 98 -0.64 -6.26 20.26
C GLU A 98 -0.68 -4.80 20.74
N LYS A 99 0.47 -4.33 21.21
CA LYS A 99 0.62 -2.94 21.66
C LYS A 99 0.53 -1.97 20.48
N PRO A 100 0.10 -0.70 20.69
CA PRO A 100 -0.01 0.30 19.62
C PRO A 100 1.25 0.53 18.76
N MET A 101 2.45 0.28 19.31
CA MET A 101 3.72 0.42 18.59
C MET A 101 4.15 -0.84 17.80
N VAL A 102 3.40 -1.94 17.91
CA VAL A 102 3.69 -3.25 17.31
C VAL A 102 2.60 -3.67 16.33
N THR A 103 1.34 -3.64 16.79
CA THR A 103 0.10 -3.97 16.05
C THR A 103 0.04 -5.38 15.43
N SER A 104 -1.15 -5.83 15.07
CA SER A 104 -1.38 -7.13 14.39
C SER A 104 -1.74 -6.99 12.91
N GLY A 105 -1.70 -5.78 12.35
CA GLY A 105 -2.03 -5.55 10.95
C GLY A 105 -1.15 -4.53 10.25
N ILE A 106 -1.36 -4.42 8.95
CA ILE A 106 -0.79 -3.39 8.07
C ILE A 106 -1.89 -2.75 7.23
N ARG A 107 -1.69 -1.48 6.86
CA ARG A 107 -2.55 -0.77 5.93
C ARG A 107 -1.81 -0.55 4.62
N VAL A 108 -2.46 -0.95 3.53
CA VAL A 108 -1.98 -0.73 2.16
C VAL A 108 -3.02 0.03 1.35
N GLY A 109 -2.57 0.73 0.31
CA GLY A 109 -3.46 1.51 -0.55
C GLY A 109 -2.93 1.60 -1.97
N THR A 110 -3.85 1.82 -2.90
CA THR A 110 -3.58 1.76 -4.34
C THR A 110 -3.37 3.10 -5.07
N PRO A 111 -3.70 4.30 -4.54
CA PRO A 111 -3.60 5.55 -5.30
C PRO A 111 -2.22 5.81 -5.90
N ALA A 112 -1.15 5.68 -5.11
CA ALA A 112 0.19 6.05 -5.54
C ALA A 112 0.67 5.24 -6.76
N ALA A 113 0.56 3.91 -6.73
CA ALA A 113 0.97 3.09 -7.86
C ALA A 113 -0.03 3.18 -9.03
N THR A 114 -1.32 3.41 -8.77
CA THR A 114 -2.31 3.68 -9.83
C THR A 114 -1.96 4.97 -10.59
N THR A 115 -1.57 6.03 -9.89
CA THR A 115 -1.08 7.28 -10.52
C THR A 115 0.19 7.05 -11.36
N ARG A 116 1.03 6.09 -10.97
CA ARG A 116 2.20 5.65 -11.77
C ARG A 116 1.84 4.81 -13.00
N GLY A 117 0.58 4.42 -13.15
CA GLY A 117 0.08 3.64 -14.29
C GLY A 117 -0.18 2.16 -14.00
N PHE A 118 -0.09 1.69 -12.75
CA PHE A 118 -0.36 0.29 -12.42
C PHE A 118 -1.85 -0.04 -12.61
N GLY A 119 -2.11 -1.14 -13.30
CA GLY A 119 -3.43 -1.74 -13.43
C GLY A 119 -3.61 -2.93 -12.50
N THR A 120 -4.70 -3.67 -12.73
CA THR A 120 -5.07 -4.83 -11.90
C THR A 120 -4.06 -5.97 -12.01
N ALA A 121 -3.45 -6.16 -13.18
CA ALA A 121 -2.41 -7.16 -13.39
C ALA A 121 -1.18 -6.88 -12.52
N GLU A 122 -0.74 -5.63 -12.46
CA GLU A 122 0.39 -5.22 -11.63
C GLU A 122 0.05 -5.31 -10.14
N PHE A 123 -1.17 -4.94 -9.73
CA PHE A 123 -1.60 -5.08 -8.33
C PHE A 123 -1.75 -6.53 -7.87
N LYS A 124 -2.04 -7.45 -8.78
CA LYS A 124 -1.95 -8.88 -8.50
C LYS A 124 -0.51 -9.28 -8.19
N LEU A 125 0.46 -8.87 -9.02
CA LEU A 125 1.88 -9.13 -8.76
C LEU A 125 2.34 -8.51 -7.43
N VAL A 126 1.93 -7.27 -7.13
CA VAL A 126 2.22 -6.62 -5.85
C VAL A 126 1.69 -7.45 -4.68
N GLY A 127 0.45 -7.95 -4.77
CA GLY A 127 -0.11 -8.83 -3.75
C GLY A 127 0.67 -10.14 -3.60
N GLU A 128 1.05 -10.78 -4.70
CA GLU A 128 1.85 -12.01 -4.71
C GLU A 128 3.24 -11.80 -4.07
N TYR A 129 3.91 -10.68 -4.38
CA TYR A 129 5.19 -10.30 -3.79
C TYR A 129 5.07 -10.04 -2.29
N MET A 130 4.02 -9.34 -1.84
CA MET A 130 3.76 -9.15 -0.42
C MET A 130 3.56 -10.49 0.30
N VAL A 131 2.76 -11.40 -0.28
CA VAL A 131 2.52 -12.72 0.30
C VAL A 131 3.82 -13.51 0.42
N GLU A 132 4.67 -13.49 -0.62
CA GLU A 132 5.96 -14.19 -0.60
C GLU A 132 6.88 -13.68 0.51
N VAL A 133 6.99 -12.36 0.68
CA VAL A 133 7.79 -11.76 1.78
C VAL A 133 7.23 -12.18 3.14
N LEU A 134 5.92 -12.11 3.32
CA LEU A 134 5.26 -12.44 4.59
C LEU A 134 5.34 -13.92 4.91
N ASP A 135 5.23 -14.81 3.92
CA ASP A 135 5.44 -16.25 4.10
C ASP A 135 6.88 -16.57 4.44
N GLY A 136 7.83 -15.94 3.75
CA GLY A 136 9.25 -16.03 4.09
C GLY A 136 9.50 -15.56 5.53
N LEU A 137 8.90 -14.44 5.94
CA LEU A 137 9.06 -13.89 7.29
C LEU A 137 8.48 -14.84 8.35
N ALA A 138 7.31 -15.42 8.10
CA ALA A 138 6.67 -16.38 9.00
C ALA A 138 7.49 -17.67 9.15
N ALA A 139 8.13 -18.13 8.07
CA ALA A 139 8.93 -19.35 8.08
C ALA A 139 10.35 -19.16 8.65
N ASN A 140 11.00 -18.05 8.29
CA ASN A 140 12.42 -17.81 8.57
C ASN A 140 12.65 -16.93 9.81
N GLY A 141 11.61 -16.25 10.29
CA GLY A 141 11.72 -15.25 11.35
C GLY A 141 12.36 -13.93 10.88
N VAL A 142 12.35 -12.93 11.76
CA VAL A 142 12.77 -11.54 11.47
C VAL A 142 14.21 -11.45 10.98
N GLU A 143 15.11 -12.29 11.50
CA GLU A 143 16.53 -12.25 11.12
C GLU A 143 16.86 -13.15 9.92
N GLY A 144 15.94 -14.04 9.52
CA GLY A 144 16.18 -15.07 8.50
C GLY A 144 15.68 -14.73 7.10
N ASN A 145 14.93 -13.64 6.91
CA ASN A 145 14.17 -13.40 5.69
C ASN A 145 14.92 -12.65 4.57
N ALA A 146 16.15 -12.18 4.82
CA ALA A 146 16.89 -11.29 3.92
C ALA A 146 17.03 -11.81 2.47
N LYS A 147 17.12 -13.13 2.26
CA LYS A 147 17.20 -13.70 0.91
C LYS A 147 15.91 -13.54 0.12
N VAL A 148 14.75 -13.73 0.76
CA VAL A 148 13.43 -13.56 0.13
C VAL A 148 13.20 -12.07 -0.14
N GLU A 149 13.50 -11.22 0.85
CA GLU A 149 13.40 -9.76 0.73
C GLU A 149 14.20 -9.25 -0.47
N ALA A 150 15.47 -9.65 -0.61
CA ALA A 150 16.32 -9.24 -1.73
C ALA A 150 15.80 -9.75 -3.10
N ALA A 151 15.31 -10.99 -3.17
CA ALA A 151 14.76 -11.54 -4.40
C ALA A 151 13.45 -10.85 -4.83
N VAL A 152 12.60 -10.47 -3.87
CA VAL A 152 11.40 -9.69 -4.13
C VAL A 152 11.76 -8.24 -4.49
N ALA A 153 12.70 -7.61 -3.79
CA ALA A 153 13.18 -6.25 -4.07
C ALA A 153 13.64 -6.10 -5.53
N ALA A 154 14.37 -7.08 -6.06
CA ALA A 154 14.81 -7.10 -7.46
C ALA A 154 13.62 -7.10 -8.44
N ARG A 155 12.59 -7.91 -8.17
CA ARG A 155 11.37 -7.99 -8.99
C ARG A 155 10.49 -6.75 -8.87
N VAL A 156 10.42 -6.15 -7.67
CA VAL A 156 9.74 -4.86 -7.43
C VAL A 156 10.43 -3.75 -8.22
N ALA A 157 11.77 -3.71 -8.21
CA ALA A 157 12.54 -2.75 -9.00
C ALA A 157 12.28 -2.94 -10.50
N GLU A 158 12.33 -4.18 -11.01
CA GLU A 158 12.02 -4.47 -12.42
C GLU A 158 10.60 -4.02 -12.80
N LEU A 159 9.61 -4.32 -11.96
CA LEU A 159 8.23 -3.87 -12.18
C LEU A 159 8.16 -2.34 -12.23
N CYS A 160 8.81 -1.65 -11.29
CA CYS A 160 8.84 -0.19 -11.26
C CYS A 160 9.53 0.44 -12.48
N THR A 161 10.52 -0.21 -13.10
CA THR A 161 11.19 0.32 -14.30
C THR A 161 10.25 0.42 -15.51
N LYS A 162 9.19 -0.41 -15.55
CA LYS A 162 8.16 -0.38 -16.60
C LYS A 162 7.20 0.81 -16.45
N PHE A 163 7.24 1.50 -15.30
CA PHE A 163 6.34 2.60 -14.92
C PHE A 163 7.13 3.75 -14.25
N PRO A 164 7.95 4.49 -15.03
CA PRO A 164 8.75 5.61 -14.52
C PRO A 164 7.86 6.79 -14.07
N ILE A 165 8.23 7.45 -12.97
CA ILE A 165 7.45 8.57 -12.39
C ILE A 165 7.67 9.87 -13.18
N TYR A 166 8.89 10.09 -13.67
CA TYR A 166 9.26 11.26 -14.48
C TYR A 166 9.83 10.76 -15.81
N PRO A 167 8.98 10.40 -16.79
CA PRO A 167 9.45 9.88 -18.08
C PRO A 167 10.15 10.92 -18.95
N ASN A 168 10.03 12.21 -18.60
CA ASN A 168 10.52 13.35 -19.38
C ASN A 168 11.58 14.19 -18.64
N GLU A 169 12.12 13.68 -17.53
CA GLU A 169 13.31 14.21 -16.86
C GLU A 169 14.43 13.16 -16.91
#